data_AF-A0A4R6IB90-F1
#
_entry.id   AF-A0A4R6IB90-F1
#
_cell.length_a   1.000
_cell.length_b   1.000
_cell.length_c   1.000
_cell.angle_alpha   90.00
_cell.angle_beta   90.00
_cell.angle_gamma   90.00
#
_symmetry.space_group_name_H-M   'P 1'
#
loop_
_entity.id
_entity.type
_entity.pdbx_description
1 polymer ?
#
loop_
_entity_poly.entity_id
_entity_poly.type
_entity_poly.pdbx_seq_one_letter_code
_entity_poly.pdbx_strand_id
1 'polypeptide(L)'
;SDQGWQYQMRYYQNELKKNGIIQSMSRKGNCLDNSIIENFFSILKTEMFYKNQKYFNSLEELELAIIEYIDYYNNRRIKAKLKGMSPYNFRQHSLEYI
;
A
#
# COMPACT_ATOMS: atom_id res chain seq x y z
N SER A 1 -11.12 4.98 1.50
CA SER A 1 -10.21 5.74 2.39
C SER A 1 -10.82 5.79 3.77
N ASP A 2 -10.02 6.06 4.80
CA ASP A 2 -10.56 6.42 6.10
C ASP A 2 -11.15 7.84 6.07
N GLN A 3 -11.64 8.28 7.24
CA GLN A 3 -12.10 9.65 7.48
C GLN A 3 -10.94 10.59 7.88
N GLY A 4 -9.70 10.30 7.48
CA GLY A 4 -8.57 11.19 7.71
C GLY A 4 -8.80 12.57 7.09
N TRP A 5 -8.39 13.64 7.79
CA TRP A 5 -8.64 15.01 7.36
C TRP A 5 -8.14 15.28 5.93
N GLN A 6 -6.96 14.78 5.57
CA GLN A 6 -6.39 14.91 4.23
C GLN A 6 -7.34 14.38 3.12
N TYR A 7 -8.06 13.29 3.38
CA TYR A 7 -9.00 12.70 2.41
C TYR A 7 -10.36 13.41 2.39
N GLN A 8 -10.64 14.27 3.38
CA GLN A 8 -11.84 15.10 3.42
C GLN A 8 -11.63 16.48 2.77
N MET A 9 -10.39 16.83 2.40
CA MET A 9 -10.11 18.13 1.80
C MET A 9 -10.80 18.28 0.44
N ARG A 10 -11.37 19.47 0.18
CA ARG A 10 -12.04 19.79 -1.09
C ARG A 10 -11.14 19.55 -2.31
N TYR A 11 -9.84 19.88 -2.17
CA TYR A 11 -8.86 19.63 -3.23
C TYR A 11 -8.81 18.16 -3.62
N TYR A 12 -8.69 17.26 -2.63
CA TYR A 12 -8.63 15.82 -2.86
C TYR A 12 -9.93 15.29 -3.48
N GLN A 13 -11.09 15.69 -2.94
CA GLN A 13 -12.40 15.30 -3.50
C GLN A 13 -12.59 15.75 -4.94
N ASN A 14 -12.19 16.98 -5.25
CA ASN A 14 -12.27 17.53 -6.61
C ASN A 14 -11.37 16.74 -7.57
N GLU A 15 -10.16 16.38 -7.14
CA GLU A 15 -9.23 15.62 -7.97
C GLU A 15 -9.75 14.21 -8.25
N LEU A 16 -10.32 13.54 -7.25
CA LEU A 16 -10.98 12.24 -7.46
C LEU A 16 -12.13 12.36 -8.47
N LYS A 17 -12.98 13.38 -8.32
CA LYS A 17 -14.12 13.62 -9.23
C LYS A 17 -13.67 13.87 -10.67
N LYS A 18 -12.59 14.64 -10.88
CA LYS A 18 -12.00 14.88 -12.22
C LYS A 18 -11.53 13.58 -12.88
N ASN A 19 -11.00 12.65 -12.09
CA ASN A 19 -10.50 11.36 -12.58
C ASN A 19 -11.59 10.27 -12.62
N GLY A 20 -12.87 10.61 -12.38
CA GLY A 20 -13.97 9.63 -12.37
C GLY A 20 -13.92 8.64 -11.20
N ILE A 21 -13.15 8.92 -10.15
CA ILE A 21 -12.98 8.05 -9.00
C ILE A 21 -14.03 8.37 -7.95
N ILE A 22 -14.85 7.38 -7.60
CA ILE A 22 -15.83 7.50 -6.51
C ILE A 22 -15.10 7.28 -5.18
N GLN A 23 -15.07 8.30 -4.34
CA GLN A 23 -14.54 8.16 -2.99
C GLN A 23 -15.50 7.34 -2.12
N SER A 24 -15.02 6.21 -1.60
CA SER A 24 -15.68 5.48 -0.51
C SER A 24 -14.95 5.75 0.79
N MET A 25 -15.64 6.34 1.77
CA MET A 25 -15.13 6.48 3.14
C MET A 25 -15.81 5.45 4.03
N SER A 26 -15.03 4.53 4.59
CA SER A 26 -15.53 3.54 5.54
C SER A 26 -16.09 4.24 6.79
N ARG A 27 -17.23 3.75 7.30
CA ARG A 27 -17.79 4.25 8.56
C ARG A 27 -16.78 4.04 9.70
N LYS A 28 -16.78 4.94 10.67
CA LYS A 28 -16.01 4.78 11.92
C LYS A 28 -16.32 3.40 12.53
N GLY A 29 -15.30 2.56 12.67
CA GLY A 29 -15.44 1.17 13.16
C GLY A 29 -15.48 0.09 12.07
N ASN A 30 -15.48 0.42 10.78
CA ASN A 30 -15.29 -0.56 9.70
C ASN A 30 -13.81 -0.64 9.30
N CYS A 31 -13.06 -1.51 9.97
CA CYS A 31 -11.62 -1.69 9.75
C CYS A 31 -11.28 -2.54 8.53
N LEU A 32 -12.23 -3.29 7.96
CA LEU A 32 -11.92 -4.31 6.94
C LEU A 32 -11.25 -3.69 5.71
N ASP A 33 -11.78 -2.56 5.23
CA ASP A 33 -11.25 -1.87 4.04
C ASP A 33 -9.85 -1.29 4.26
N ASN A 34 -9.56 -0.82 5.47
CA ASN A 34 -8.25 -0.24 5.80
C ASN A 34 -7.23 -1.28 6.27
N SER A 35 -7.68 -2.40 6.81
CA SER A 35 -6.83 -3.41 7.46
C SER A 35 -5.75 -3.97 6.53
N ILE A 36 -6.07 -4.10 5.24
CA ILE A 36 -5.13 -4.63 4.24
C ILE A 36 -3.97 -3.66 4.02
N ILE A 37 -4.26 -2.37 3.86
CA ILE A 37 -3.22 -1.37 3.62
C ILE A 37 -2.46 -1.04 4.90
N GLU A 38 -3.14 -1.05 6.06
CA GLU A 38 -2.49 -0.94 7.37
C GLU A 38 -1.50 -2.09 7.61
N ASN A 39 -1.91 -3.34 7.29
CA ASN A 39 -1.02 -4.50 7.40
C ASN A 39 0.22 -4.34 6.50
N PHE A 40 0.04 -3.87 5.26
CA PHE A 40 1.17 -3.56 4.38
C PHE A 40 2.11 -2.52 5.02
N PHE A 41 1.58 -1.43 5.57
CA PHE A 41 2.41 -0.41 6.22
C PHE A 41 3.15 -0.92 7.45
N SER A 42 2.51 -1.77 8.28
CA SER A 42 3.18 -2.43 9.40
C SER A 42 4.35 -3.27 8.91
N ILE A 43 4.14 -4.08 7.87
CA ILE A 43 5.19 -4.92 7.28
C ILE A 43 6.33 -4.07 6.70
N LEU A 44 6.02 -3.03 5.92
CA LEU A 44 7.02 -2.11 5.36
C LEU A 44 7.86 -1.47 6.47
N LYS A 45 7.22 -0.98 7.54
CA LYS A 45 7.94 -0.36 8.65
C LYS A 45 8.85 -1.36 9.37
N THR A 46 8.37 -2.57 9.64
CA THR A 46 9.13 -3.60 10.34
C THR A 46 10.27 -4.19 9.51
N GLU A 47 10.03 -4.49 8.23
CA GLU A 47 11.00 -5.16 7.38
C GLU A 47 12.04 -4.20 6.80
N MET A 48 11.63 -2.99 6.40
CA MET A 48 12.50 -2.02 5.72
C MET A 48 12.92 -0.86 6.63
N PHE A 49 11.96 -0.18 7.26
CA PHE A 49 12.26 1.09 7.93
C PHE A 49 13.01 0.91 9.25
N TYR A 50 12.44 0.20 10.23
CA TYR A 50 13.00 0.11 11.58
C TYR A 50 14.38 -0.57 11.63
N LYS A 51 14.68 -1.45 10.67
CA LYS A 51 16.01 -2.08 10.57
C LYS A 51 17.07 -1.13 10.05
N ASN A 52 16.68 -0.14 9.23
CA ASN A 52 17.59 0.72 8.50
C ASN A 52 17.50 2.20 8.88
N GLN A 53 16.61 2.56 9.82
CA GLN A 53 16.26 3.95 10.13
C GLN A 53 17.46 4.85 10.39
N LYS A 54 18.47 4.34 11.12
CA LYS A 54 19.69 5.09 11.48
C LYS A 54 20.66 5.34 10.32
N TYR A 55 20.42 4.75 9.16
CA TYR A 55 21.29 4.85 7.99
C TYR A 55 20.74 5.76 6.89
N PHE A 56 19.49 6.22 7.02
CA PHE A 56 18.94 7.22 6.11
C PHE A 56 19.44 8.60 6.52
N ASN A 57 20.21 9.23 5.64
CA ASN A 57 20.79 10.55 5.83
C ASN A 57 19.96 11.65 5.16
N SER A 58 19.02 11.28 4.30
CA SER A 58 18.14 12.22 3.62
C SER A 58 16.75 11.63 3.35
N LEU A 59 15.79 12.50 3.01
CA LEU A 59 14.46 12.08 2.61
C LEU A 59 14.46 11.35 1.26
N GLU A 60 15.36 11.74 0.36
CA GLU A 60 15.55 11.11 -0.95
C GLU A 60 16.03 9.66 -0.81
N GLU A 61 16.97 9.38 0.12
CA GLU A 61 17.40 8.00 0.41
C GLU A 61 16.25 7.15 0.95
N LEU A 62 15.41 7.72 1.83
CA LEU A 62 14.23 7.04 2.35
C LEU A 62 13.19 6.78 1.24
N GLU A 63 12.97 7.75 0.36
CA GLU A 63 12.05 7.62 -0.77
C GLU A 63 12.50 6.50 -1.72
N LEU A 64 13.78 6.47 -2.08
CA LEU A 64 14.35 5.40 -2.90
C LEU A 64 14.17 4.03 -2.24
N ALA A 65 14.46 3.90 -0.94
CA ALA A 65 14.27 2.65 -0.23
C ALA A 65 12.80 2.21 -0.17
N ILE A 66 11.85 3.15 -0.08
CA ILE A 66 10.41 2.86 -0.16
C ILE A 66 10.05 2.35 -1.55
N ILE A 67 10.53 3.00 -2.62
CA ILE A 67 10.27 2.59 -4.01
C ILE A 67 10.80 1.18 -4.26
N GLU A 68 12.05 0.91 -3.89
CA GLU A 68 12.67 -0.41 -4.04
C GLU A 68 11.93 -1.49 -3.25
N TYR A 69 11.49 -1.16 -2.03
CA TYR A 69 10.73 -2.09 -1.21
C TYR A 69 9.34 -2.39 -1.79
N ILE A 70 8.66 -1.40 -2.38
CA ILE A 70 7.37 -1.60 -3.05
C ILE A 70 7.54 -2.53 -4.25
N ASP A 71 8.59 -2.34 -5.06
CA ASP A 71 8.89 -3.25 -6.17
C ASP A 71 9.16 -4.67 -5.67
N TYR A 72 10.02 -4.82 -4.66
CA TYR A 72 10.29 -6.11 -4.03
C TYR A 72 8.99 -6.76 -3.53
N TYR A 73 8.17 -6.02 -2.79
CA TYR A 73 6.94 -6.52 -2.19
C TYR A 73 5.96 -7.03 -3.25
N ASN A 74 5.80 -6.31 -4.36
CA ASN A 74 4.82 -6.66 -5.40
C ASN A 74 5.32 -7.74 -6.35
N ASN A 75 6.59 -7.67 -6.75
CA ASN A 75 7.10 -8.44 -7.88
C ASN A 75 7.93 -9.65 -7.44
N ARG A 76 8.60 -9.59 -6.28
CA ARG A 76 9.61 -10.57 -5.88
C ARG A 76 9.30 -11.30 -4.56
N ARG A 77 8.45 -10.75 -3.70
CA ARG A 77 8.13 -11.32 -2.39
C ARG A 77 7.42 -12.67 -2.48
N ILE A 78 8.09 -13.71 -2.03
CA ILE A 78 7.51 -15.05 -1.93
C ILE A 78 6.54 -15.10 -0.75
N LYS A 79 5.30 -15.54 -0.99
CA LYS A 79 4.31 -15.81 0.07
C LYS A 79 3.85 -17.25 0.02
N ALA A 80 4.09 -18.00 1.10
CA ALA A 80 3.62 -19.40 1.21
C ALA A 80 2.10 -19.52 1.01
N LYS A 81 1.32 -18.58 1.56
CA LYS A 81 -0.14 -18.50 1.37
C LYS A 81 -0.54 -18.31 -0.10
N LEU A 82 0.34 -17.75 -0.93
CA LEU A 82 0.12 -17.56 -2.37
C LEU A 82 0.81 -18.65 -3.21
N LYS A 83 1.03 -19.85 -2.64
CA LYS A 83 1.73 -20.98 -3.30
C LYS A 83 3.15 -20.58 -3.79
N GLY A 84 3.80 -19.67 -3.07
CA GLY A 84 5.13 -19.18 -3.43
C GLY A 84 5.15 -18.05 -4.45
N MET A 85 4.00 -17.61 -4.96
CA MET A 85 3.92 -16.49 -5.91
C MET A 85 4.11 -15.14 -5.22
N SER A 86 4.59 -14.17 -6.01
CA SER A 86 4.52 -12.75 -5.66
C SER A 86 3.08 -12.25 -5.74
N PRO A 87 2.73 -11.14 -5.05
CA PRO A 87 1.41 -10.54 -5.16
C PRO A 87 0.99 -10.23 -6.62
N TYR A 88 1.93 -9.79 -7.45
CA TYR A 88 1.67 -9.56 -8.88
C TYR A 88 1.35 -10.87 -9.61
N ASN A 89 2.21 -11.89 -9.48
CA ASN A 89 2.00 -13.18 -10.15
C ASN A 89 0.69 -13.85 -9.70
N PHE A 90 0.38 -13.76 -8.41
CA PHE A 90 -0.88 -14.28 -7.88
C PHE A 90 -2.10 -13.58 -8.49
N ARG A 91 -2.02 -12.25 -8.68
CA ARG A 91 -3.08 -11.48 -9.36
C ARG A 91 -3.24 -11.89 -10.82
N GLN A 92 -2.15 -11.99 -11.57
CA GLN A 92 -2.21 -12.41 -12.98
C GLN A 92 -2.81 -13.81 -13.11
N HIS A 93 -2.31 -14.76 -12.31
CA HIS A 93 -2.84 -16.12 -12.27
C HIS A 93 -4.35 -16.12 -11.94
N SER A 94 -4.81 -15.31 -10.97
CA SER A 94 -6.23 -15.26 -10.63
C SER A 94 -7.13 -14.70 -11.75
N LEU A 95 -6.61 -13.84 -12.62
CA LEU A 95 -7.34 -13.28 -13.76
C LEU A 95 -7.42 -14.27 -14.93
N GLU A 96 -6.49 -15.20 -15.06
CA GLU A 96 -6.52 -16.25 -16.10
C GLU A 96 -7.65 -17.27 -15.88
N TYR A 97 -8.24 -17.34 -14.67
CA TYR A 97 -9.36 -18.23 -14.34
C TYR A 97 -10.70 -17.51 -14.15
N ILE A 98 -10.78 -16.22 -14.51
CA ILE A 98 -12.03 -15.44 -14.57
C ILE A 98 -12.41 -15.26 -16.04
#